data_AF-A0A174QER9-F1
#
_entry.id   AF-A0A174QER9-F1
#
_cell.length_a   1.000
_cell.length_b   1.000
_cell.length_c   1.000
_cell.angle_alpha   90.00
_cell.angle_beta   90.00
_cell.angle_gamma   90.00
#
_symmetry.space_group_name_H-M   'P 1'
#
loop_
_entity.id
_entity.type
_entity.pdbx_description
1 polymer ?
#
loop_
_entity_poly.entity_id
_entity_poly.type
_entity_poly.pdbx_seq_one_letter_code
_entity_poly.pdbx_strand_id
1 'polypeptide(L)'
;MKNIAPYIHEQFPDQDIEFIIGNNDTDLYSYFKEHGELPDIMTVRRFSGTDAQDLQPYLMDFASYDVVSKYYSYAVEYYKDTDDEIQWLPICAIPQTIIANKTLFDQYGIKVPENYEEYVQVCQQFYDKGIKPYSMDLAEDWSNQEIIQAAAIGLKG
;
A
#
# COMPACT_ATOMS: atom_id res chain seq x y z
N MET A 1 17.07 -2.35 -3.48
CA MET A 1 17.91 -2.63 -4.65
C MET A 1 19.37 -2.90 -4.34
N LYS A 2 20.08 -2.09 -3.52
CA LYS A 2 21.54 -2.25 -3.27
C LYS A 2 22.02 -3.68 -2.95
N ASN A 3 21.20 -4.49 -2.28
CA ASN A 3 21.54 -5.88 -1.94
C ASN A 3 20.83 -6.93 -2.83
N ILE A 4 19.79 -6.53 -3.57
CA ILE A 4 18.95 -7.44 -4.36
C ILE A 4 19.50 -7.60 -5.78
N ALA A 5 19.90 -6.50 -6.43
CA ALA A 5 20.43 -6.56 -7.78
C ALA A 5 21.71 -7.42 -7.87
N PRO A 6 22.72 -7.29 -6.97
CA PRO A 6 23.87 -8.19 -6.97
C PRO A 6 23.49 -9.65 -6.73
N TYR A 7 22.52 -9.91 -5.84
CA TYR A 7 22.03 -11.24 -5.57
C TYR A 7 21.38 -11.87 -6.81
N ILE A 8 20.55 -11.11 -7.55
CA ILE A 8 19.92 -11.60 -8.78
C ILE A 8 20.98 -11.95 -9.84
N HIS A 9 21.98 -11.08 -10.04
CA HIS A 9 23.08 -11.38 -10.96
C HIS A 9 23.88 -12.63 -10.55
N GLU A 10 24.08 -12.86 -9.25
CA GLU A 10 24.72 -14.08 -8.76
C GLU A 10 23.89 -15.34 -9.05
N GLN A 11 22.56 -15.26 -8.91
CA GLN A 11 21.66 -16.39 -9.20
C GLN A 11 21.52 -16.65 -10.70
N PHE A 12 21.67 -15.61 -11.54
CA PHE A 12 21.48 -15.68 -12.99
C PHE A 12 22.68 -15.08 -13.76
N PRO A 13 23.87 -15.68 -13.66
CA PRO A 13 25.12 -15.08 -14.18
C PRO A 13 25.17 -15.00 -15.71
N ASP A 14 24.41 -15.86 -16.40
CA ASP A 14 24.37 -15.91 -17.86
C ASP A 14 23.32 -14.98 -18.48
N GLN A 15 22.53 -14.28 -17.66
CA GLN A 15 21.47 -13.38 -18.11
C GLN A 15 21.95 -11.93 -18.04
N ASP A 16 21.69 -11.17 -19.11
CA ASP A 16 21.93 -9.72 -19.14
C ASP A 16 20.71 -9.00 -18.56
N ILE A 17 20.76 -8.71 -17.25
CA ILE A 17 19.64 -8.11 -16.51
C ILE A 17 19.98 -6.65 -16.20
N GLU A 18 19.28 -5.71 -16.81
CA GLU A 18 19.41 -4.30 -16.49
C GLU A 18 18.40 -3.86 -15.43
N PHE A 19 18.87 -3.17 -14.38
CA PHE A 19 18.00 -2.56 -13.37
C PHE A 19 17.91 -1.05 -13.58
N ILE A 20 16.77 -0.59 -14.08
CA ILE A 20 16.48 0.83 -14.28
C ILE A 20 15.82 1.39 -13.03
N ILE A 21 16.34 2.51 -12.52
CA ILE A 21 15.81 3.19 -11.33
C ILE A 21 15.07 4.46 -11.76
N GLY A 22 13.75 4.45 -11.59
CA GLY A 22 12.90 5.62 -11.74
C GLY A 22 12.67 6.38 -10.41
N ASN A 23 11.87 7.44 -10.51
CA ASN A 23 11.33 8.14 -9.34
C ASN A 23 10.08 7.42 -8.82
N ASN A 24 9.44 7.99 -7.80
CA ASN A 24 8.23 7.44 -7.19
C ASN A 24 6.96 7.88 -7.96
N ASP A 25 6.98 7.75 -9.28
CA ASP A 25 5.95 8.15 -10.26
C ASP A 25 6.03 7.26 -11.52
N THR A 26 5.15 7.50 -12.50
CA THR A 26 5.07 6.75 -13.76
C THR A 26 5.70 7.48 -14.96
N ASP A 27 6.33 8.64 -14.75
CA ASP A 27 6.89 9.48 -15.83
C ASP A 27 7.94 8.75 -16.67
N LEU A 28 8.78 7.93 -16.02
CA LEU A 28 9.78 7.12 -16.71
C LEU A 28 9.14 6.13 -17.70
N TYR A 29 8.03 5.51 -17.31
CA TYR A 29 7.32 4.56 -18.18
C TYR A 29 6.58 5.30 -19.30
N SER A 30 6.05 6.49 -19.05
CA SER A 30 5.50 7.36 -20.09
C SER A 30 6.55 7.68 -21.15
N TYR A 31 7.77 8.07 -20.73
CA TYR A 31 8.88 8.31 -21.64
C TYR A 31 9.23 7.06 -22.47
N PHE A 32 9.41 5.90 -21.83
CA PHE A 32 9.72 4.66 -22.54
C PHE A 32 8.61 4.23 -23.51
N LYS A 33 7.34 4.40 -23.11
CA LYS A 33 6.19 4.14 -23.98
C LYS A 33 6.21 4.99 -25.25
N GLU A 34 6.50 6.29 -25.13
CA GLU A 34 6.61 7.19 -26.29
C GLU A 34 7.69 6.78 -27.28
N HIS A 35 8.73 6.07 -26.81
CA HIS A 35 9.86 5.61 -27.62
C HIS A 35 9.76 4.13 -28.03
N GLY A 36 8.72 3.41 -27.58
CA GLY A 36 8.56 1.98 -27.84
C GLY A 36 9.55 1.09 -27.09
N GLU A 37 10.04 1.56 -25.94
CA GLU A 37 11.12 0.95 -25.14
C GLU A 37 10.63 0.53 -23.74
N LEU A 38 9.35 0.19 -23.58
CA LEU A 38 8.82 -0.26 -22.28
C LEU A 38 9.62 -1.46 -21.75
N PRO A 39 10.02 -1.46 -20.47
CA PRO A 39 10.74 -2.59 -19.88
C PRO A 39 9.91 -3.87 -19.82
N ASP A 40 10.57 -5.03 -19.86
CA ASP A 40 9.91 -6.34 -19.73
C ASP A 40 9.24 -6.55 -18.36
N ILE A 41 9.83 -5.99 -17.30
CA ILE A 41 9.31 -6.05 -15.93
C ILE A 41 9.27 -4.63 -15.38
N MET A 42 8.07 -4.18 -15.05
CA MET A 42 7.84 -2.87 -14.45
C MET A 42 7.43 -2.99 -12.99
N THR A 43 7.94 -2.09 -12.15
CA THR A 43 7.54 -1.99 -10.73
C THR A 43 7.10 -0.57 -10.41
N VAL A 44 5.99 -0.43 -9.67
CA VAL A 44 5.46 0.87 -9.21
C VAL A 44 5.26 0.82 -7.71
N ARG A 45 5.66 1.89 -7.02
CA ARG A 45 5.59 1.97 -5.54
C ARG A 45 4.28 2.58 -5.04
N ARG A 46 3.54 3.31 -5.87
CA ARG A 46 2.41 4.11 -5.41
C ARG A 46 1.12 3.75 -6.15
N PHE A 47 0.16 3.32 -5.35
CA PHE A 47 -1.22 3.04 -5.70
C PHE A 47 -1.99 4.34 -5.91
N SER A 48 -2.00 4.85 -7.13
CA SER A 48 -3.31 5.15 -7.66
C SER A 48 -3.44 4.31 -8.92
N GLY A 49 -4.44 3.42 -8.95
CA GLY A 49 -4.75 2.69 -10.19
C GLY A 49 -4.87 3.65 -11.39
N THR A 50 -5.22 4.91 -11.13
CA THR A 50 -5.23 6.03 -12.08
C THR A 50 -3.88 6.31 -12.73
N ASP A 51 -2.79 6.41 -11.97
CA ASP A 51 -1.48 6.83 -12.53
C ASP A 51 -0.85 5.78 -13.47
N ALA A 52 -1.31 4.52 -13.37
CA ALA A 52 -0.83 3.39 -14.16
C ALA A 52 -1.87 2.83 -15.14
N GLN A 53 -3.07 3.44 -15.25
CA GLN A 53 -4.12 3.02 -16.19
C GLN A 53 -3.62 2.98 -17.64
N ASP A 54 -2.81 3.96 -18.02
CA ASP A 54 -2.24 4.06 -19.38
C ASP A 54 -1.24 2.95 -19.73
N LEU A 55 -0.81 2.17 -18.74
CA LEU A 55 0.04 1.00 -18.91
C LEU A 55 -0.77 -0.29 -19.06
N GLN A 56 -2.02 -0.34 -18.58
CA GLN A 56 -2.89 -1.53 -18.57
C GLN A 56 -2.89 -2.30 -19.90
N PRO A 57 -2.97 -1.66 -21.09
CA PRO A 57 -2.99 -2.39 -22.37
C PRO A 57 -1.68 -3.13 -22.71
N TYR A 58 -0.60 -2.88 -21.97
CA TYR A 58 0.73 -3.46 -22.19
C TYR A 58 1.10 -4.52 -21.15
N LEU A 59 0.24 -4.74 -20.15
CA LEU A 59 0.53 -5.65 -19.03
C LEU A 59 0.03 -7.06 -19.34
N MET A 60 0.69 -8.04 -18.72
CA MET A 60 0.29 -9.45 -18.80
C MET A 60 -0.83 -9.75 -17.81
N ASP A 61 -1.88 -10.45 -18.26
CA ASP A 61 -2.85 -11.05 -17.36
C ASP A 61 -2.25 -12.30 -16.67
N PHE A 62 -2.06 -12.21 -15.36
CA PHE A 62 -1.59 -13.29 -14.50
C PHE A 62 -2.71 -14.17 -13.94
N ALA A 63 -3.99 -13.89 -14.18
CA ALA A 63 -5.11 -14.56 -13.49
C ALA A 63 -5.08 -16.09 -13.60
N SER A 64 -4.56 -16.62 -14.71
CA SER A 64 -4.42 -18.06 -14.96
C SER A 64 -3.06 -18.67 -14.55
N TYR A 65 -2.12 -17.87 -14.05
CA TYR A 65 -0.77 -18.33 -13.70
C TYR A 65 -0.70 -18.84 -12.26
N ASP A 66 0.02 -19.95 -12.07
CA ASP A 66 0.25 -20.57 -10.75
C ASP A 66 0.84 -19.63 -9.71
N VAL A 67 1.58 -18.60 -10.15
CA VAL A 67 2.20 -17.60 -9.25
C VAL A 67 1.15 -16.86 -8.42
N VAL A 68 -0.06 -16.64 -8.93
CA VAL A 68 -1.15 -15.97 -8.20
C VAL A 68 -1.52 -16.74 -6.93
N SER A 69 -1.45 -18.08 -6.97
CA SER A 69 -1.74 -18.94 -5.80
C SER A 69 -0.75 -18.76 -4.64
N LYS A 70 0.39 -18.09 -4.86
CA LYS A 70 1.38 -17.79 -3.83
C LYS A 70 1.01 -16.57 -2.98
N TYR A 71 0.02 -15.79 -3.40
CA TYR A 71 -0.43 -14.60 -2.70
C TYR A 71 -1.70 -14.87 -1.89
N TYR A 72 -1.94 -14.04 -0.87
CA TYR A 72 -3.24 -14.02 -0.21
C TYR A 72 -4.30 -13.54 -1.19
N SER A 73 -5.45 -14.23 -1.25
CA SER A 73 -6.51 -13.92 -2.23
C SER A 73 -6.96 -12.47 -2.15
N TYR A 74 -7.15 -11.93 -0.94
CA TYR A 74 -7.56 -10.53 -0.74
C TYR A 74 -6.55 -9.52 -1.33
N ALA A 75 -5.26 -9.88 -1.39
CA ALA A 75 -4.23 -9.00 -1.90
C ALA A 75 -4.23 -8.94 -3.42
N VAL A 76 -4.53 -10.05 -4.11
CA VAL A 76 -4.60 -10.09 -5.57
C VAL A 76 -5.96 -9.66 -6.11
N GLU A 77 -7.05 -9.97 -5.40
CA GLU A 77 -8.42 -9.54 -5.75
C GLU A 77 -8.55 -8.02 -5.81
N TYR A 78 -7.81 -7.28 -4.98
CA TYR A 78 -7.77 -5.83 -5.02
C TYR A 78 -7.29 -5.27 -6.38
N TYR A 79 -6.46 -6.01 -7.11
CA TYR A 79 -5.90 -5.61 -8.40
C TYR A 79 -6.63 -6.21 -9.59
N LYS A 80 -7.72 -6.93 -9.35
CA LYS A 80 -8.53 -7.50 -10.40
C LYS A 80 -9.27 -6.36 -11.12
N ASP A 81 -9.10 -6.26 -12.43
CA ASP A 81 -9.78 -5.23 -13.21
C ASP A 81 -11.22 -5.64 -13.57
N THR A 82 -11.90 -4.80 -14.38
CA THR A 82 -13.29 -5.03 -14.79
C THR A 82 -13.48 -6.24 -15.70
N ASP A 83 -12.40 -6.71 -16.33
CA ASP A 83 -12.38 -7.87 -17.23
C ASP A 83 -11.90 -9.15 -16.52
N ASP A 84 -11.83 -9.11 -15.18
CA ASP A 84 -11.35 -10.18 -14.33
C ASP A 84 -9.84 -10.51 -14.48
N GLU A 85 -9.07 -9.65 -15.12
CA GLU A 85 -7.62 -9.83 -15.30
C GLU A 85 -6.84 -9.42 -14.04
N ILE A 86 -5.71 -10.08 -13.79
CA ILE A 86 -4.78 -9.74 -12.71
C ILE A 86 -3.48 -9.29 -13.35
N GLN A 87 -3.30 -7.98 -13.52
CA GLN A 87 -2.13 -7.43 -14.21
C GLN A 87 -1.01 -6.95 -13.27
N TRP A 88 -1.26 -6.98 -11.96
CA TRP A 88 -0.33 -6.53 -10.93
C TRP A 88 -0.16 -7.59 -9.84
N LEU A 89 1.09 -7.95 -9.56
CA LEU A 89 1.45 -8.83 -8.45
C LEU A 89 2.02 -8.02 -7.28
N PRO A 90 1.41 -8.07 -6.08
CA PRO A 90 1.84 -7.23 -4.96
C PRO A 90 3.16 -7.71 -4.36
N ILE A 91 4.23 -6.90 -4.44
CA ILE A 91 5.54 -7.25 -3.85
C ILE A 91 5.60 -6.90 -2.36
N CYS A 92 5.04 -5.76 -1.95
CA CYS A 92 4.95 -5.35 -0.56
C CYS A 92 3.61 -4.66 -0.29
N ALA A 93 2.94 -5.06 0.78
CA ALA A 93 1.78 -4.36 1.34
C ALA A 93 2.15 -3.80 2.71
N ILE A 94 1.84 -2.53 2.96
CA ILE A 94 1.99 -1.92 4.28
C ILE A 94 0.58 -1.79 4.84
N PRO A 95 0.14 -2.68 5.76
CA PRO A 95 -1.11 -2.45 6.45
C PRO A 95 -0.98 -1.18 7.28
N GLN A 96 -1.83 -0.20 7.00
CA GLN A 96 -1.93 0.99 7.82
C GLN A 96 -2.80 0.66 9.04
N THR A 97 -2.27 0.90 10.23
CA THR A 97 -2.92 0.48 11.49
C THR A 97 -2.81 1.57 12.55
N ILE A 98 -3.70 1.52 13.54
CA ILE A 98 -3.63 2.36 14.74
C ILE A 98 -2.73 1.69 15.78
N ILE A 99 -1.83 2.46 16.40
CA ILE A 99 -1.01 2.00 17.52
C ILE A 99 -1.63 2.50 18.82
N ALA A 100 -1.93 1.60 19.76
CA ALA A 100 -2.51 1.92 21.07
C ALA A 100 -1.50 1.68 22.21
N ASN A 101 -1.42 2.62 23.16
CA ASN A 101 -0.57 2.49 24.34
C ASN A 101 -1.22 1.60 25.41
N LYS A 102 -0.88 0.30 25.40
CA LYS A 102 -1.44 -0.69 26.31
C LYS A 102 -1.35 -0.30 27.79
N THR A 103 -0.25 0.33 28.22
CA THR A 103 -0.06 0.75 29.64
C THR A 103 -1.14 1.74 30.08
N LEU A 104 -1.56 2.65 29.22
CA LEU A 104 -2.63 3.61 29.55
C LEU A 104 -3.99 2.93 29.63
N PHE A 105 -4.29 2.00 28.74
CA PHE A 105 -5.53 1.22 28.80
C PHE A 105 -5.61 0.41 30.12
N ASP A 106 -4.53 -0.29 30.48
CA ASP A 106 -4.43 -1.08 31.71
C ASP A 106 -4.53 -0.20 32.97
N GLN A 107 -3.79 0.92 33.01
CA GLN A 107 -3.75 1.84 34.16
C GLN A 107 -5.13 2.39 34.53
N TYR A 108 -5.97 2.65 33.52
CA TYR A 108 -7.28 3.29 33.72
C TYR A 108 -8.47 2.33 33.59
N GLY A 109 -8.21 1.03 33.36
CA GLY A 109 -9.26 0.03 33.18
C GLY A 109 -10.12 0.28 31.94
N ILE A 110 -9.57 0.92 30.91
CA ILE A 110 -10.25 1.21 29.65
C ILE A 110 -10.12 -0.01 28.75
N LYS A 111 -11.23 -0.46 28.15
CA LYS A 111 -11.21 -1.57 27.18
C LYS A 111 -10.79 -1.08 25.80
N VAL A 112 -10.11 -1.95 25.04
CA VAL A 112 -9.84 -1.69 23.62
C VAL A 112 -11.18 -1.66 22.87
N PRO A 113 -11.49 -0.62 22.08
CA PRO A 113 -12.75 -0.52 21.37
C PRO A 113 -12.82 -1.53 20.22
N GLU A 114 -14.00 -2.11 20.00
CA GLU A 114 -14.24 -3.07 18.91
C GLU A 114 -15.00 -2.43 17.72
N ASN A 115 -15.51 -1.21 17.90
CA ASN A 115 -16.24 -0.45 16.88
C ASN A 115 -16.04 1.06 17.07
N TYR A 116 -16.56 1.86 16.12
CA TYR A 116 -16.39 3.31 16.12
C TYR A 116 -17.07 4.00 17.31
N GLU A 117 -18.24 3.54 17.74
CA GLU A 117 -18.96 4.13 18.88
C GLU A 117 -18.16 3.95 20.18
N GLU A 118 -17.67 2.74 20.43
CA GLU A 118 -16.78 2.45 21.56
C GLU A 118 -15.48 3.26 21.47
N TYR A 119 -14.92 3.39 20.27
CA TYR A 119 -13.72 4.19 20.05
C TYR A 119 -13.91 5.64 20.47
N VAL A 120 -15.03 6.29 20.06
CA VAL A 120 -15.38 7.65 20.50
C VAL A 120 -15.51 7.71 22.02
N GLN A 121 -16.11 6.69 22.64
CA GLN A 121 -16.24 6.61 24.09
C GLN A 121 -14.89 6.46 24.80
N VAL A 122 -13.94 5.67 24.29
CA VAL A 122 -12.60 5.59 24.92
C VAL A 122 -11.82 6.88 24.74
N CYS A 123 -11.97 7.58 23.62
CA CYS A 123 -11.39 8.91 23.43
C CYS A 123 -11.88 9.88 24.51
N GLN A 124 -13.18 9.89 24.79
CA GLN A 124 -13.75 10.72 25.85
C GLN A 124 -13.21 10.32 27.23
N GLN A 125 -13.10 9.02 27.53
CA GLN A 125 -12.55 8.54 28.80
C GLN A 125 -11.09 8.98 29.01
N PHE A 126 -10.29 9.07 27.95
CA PHE A 126 -8.93 9.64 28.04
C PHE A 126 -8.96 11.15 28.27
N TYR A 127 -9.82 11.89 27.57
CA TYR A 127 -9.97 13.33 27.77
C TYR A 127 -10.37 13.68 29.20
N ASP A 128 -11.32 12.95 29.78
CA ASP A 128 -11.78 13.13 31.16
C ASP A 128 -10.65 12.92 32.19
N LYS A 129 -9.57 12.24 31.78
CA LYS A 129 -8.35 12.00 32.59
C LYS A 129 -7.22 12.97 32.25
N GLY A 130 -7.46 13.98 31.42
CA GLY A 130 -6.47 14.95 30.97
C GLY A 130 -5.48 14.40 29.95
N ILE A 131 -5.77 13.26 29.33
CA ILE A 131 -4.91 12.58 28.35
C ILE A 131 -5.43 12.88 26.95
N LYS A 132 -4.54 13.29 26.05
CA LYS A 132 -4.88 13.45 24.63
C LYS A 132 -4.86 12.06 23.98
N PRO A 133 -5.99 11.56 23.42
CA PRO A 133 -6.06 10.22 22.84
C PRO A 133 -5.29 10.08 21.52
N TYR A 134 -5.00 11.19 20.82
CA TYR A 134 -4.20 11.20 19.59
C TYR A 134 -3.08 12.25 19.66
N SER A 135 -1.96 11.91 19.04
CA SER A 135 -0.95 12.85 18.58
C SER A 135 -0.88 12.72 17.06
N MET A 136 -1.37 13.73 16.34
CA MET A 136 -1.27 13.80 14.89
C MET A 136 -0.17 14.79 14.54
N ASP A 137 0.76 14.36 13.69
CA ASP A 137 1.81 15.25 13.16
C ASP A 137 1.29 16.02 11.94
N LEU A 138 0.30 16.90 12.16
CA LEU A 138 -0.39 17.62 11.08
C LEU A 138 0.53 18.57 10.29
N ALA A 139 1.80 18.73 10.69
CA ALA A 139 2.80 19.44 9.90
C ALA A 139 3.32 18.59 8.72
N GLU A 140 3.17 17.28 8.80
CA GLU A 140 3.63 16.31 7.81
C GLU A 140 2.42 15.56 7.23
N ASP A 141 1.83 16.11 6.15
CA ASP A 141 0.59 15.62 5.54
C ASP A 141 0.60 14.10 5.24
N TRP A 142 1.75 13.56 4.83
CA TRP A 142 1.91 12.14 4.48
C TRP A 142 1.72 11.19 5.67
N SER A 143 1.82 11.67 6.91
CA SER A 143 1.66 10.85 8.11
C SER A 143 0.21 10.75 8.61
N ASN A 144 -0.69 11.64 8.15
CA ASN A 144 -2.07 11.73 8.65
C ASN A 144 -3.16 11.64 7.57
N GLN A 145 -2.81 11.70 6.27
CA GLN A 145 -3.78 11.64 5.16
C GLN A 145 -4.76 10.46 5.26
N GLU A 146 -4.29 9.33 5.76
CA GLU A 146 -5.01 8.05 5.74
C GLU A 146 -6.03 7.93 6.87
N ILE A 147 -5.75 8.55 8.03
CA ILE A 147 -6.72 8.65 9.14
C ILE A 147 -7.89 9.57 8.71
N ILE A 148 -7.60 10.65 7.98
CA ILE A 148 -8.64 11.54 7.43
C ILE A 148 -9.49 10.79 6.40
N GLN A 149 -8.88 9.99 5.51
CA GLN A 149 -9.62 9.16 4.54
C GLN A 149 -10.49 8.10 5.23
N ALA A 150 -9.95 7.39 6.23
CA ALA A 150 -10.71 6.41 7.01
C ALA A 150 -11.87 7.05 7.79
N ALA A 151 -11.67 8.24 8.38
CA ALA A 151 -12.72 9.00 9.05
C ALA A 151 -13.79 9.52 8.07
N ALA A 152 -13.41 9.90 6.85
CA ALA A 152 -14.34 10.37 5.83
C ALA A 152 -15.28 9.27 5.30
N ILE A 153 -14.87 7.99 5.33
CA ILE A 153 -15.72 6.86 4.96
C ILE A 153 -16.90 6.72 5.94
N GLY A 154 -16.73 7.07 7.21
CA GLY A 154 -17.80 7.11 8.22
C GLY A 154 -18.77 8.31 8.11
N LEU A 155 -18.47 9.30 7.26
CA LEU A 155 -19.32 10.47 7.04
C LEU A 155 -20.32 10.31 5.87
N LYS A 156 -20.32 9.16 5.20
CA LYS A 156 -21.38 8.77 4.26
C LYS A 156 -22.42 7.90 4.98
N GLY A 157 -23.16 8.51 5.89
CA GLY A 157 -24.38 7.98 6.50
C GLY A 157 -25.53 8.94 6.26
#